data_AF-A0A9X2SG03-F1
#
_entry.id   AF-A0A9X2SG03-F1
#
_cell.length_a   1.000
_cell.length_b   1.000
_cell.length_c   1.000
_cell.angle_alpha   90.00
_cell.angle_beta   90.00
_cell.angle_gamma   90.00
#
_symmetry.space_group_name_H-M   'P 1'
#
loop_
_entity.id
_entity.type
_entity.pdbx_description
1 polymer ?
#
loop_
_entity_poly.entity_id
_entity_poly.type
_entity_poly.pdbx_seq_one_letter_code
_entity_poly.pdbx_strand_id
1 'polypeptide(L)'
;MNSEERLYNLAKEIDARVVAVARAEVASRSMPLVLDIGAGLGTVTVDGAGSLVSVDLVREAVAGQTGASLSGHVLHALKNAESAASTRRKVMLDDAARERGTR
;
A
#
# COMPACT_ATOMS: atom_id res chain seq x y z
N MET A 1 34.53 -18.90 -19.04
CA MET A 1 33.10 -18.52 -18.90
C MET A 1 32.61 -18.10 -20.27
N ASN A 2 31.72 -18.89 -20.86
CA ASN A 2 31.20 -18.74 -22.23
C ASN A 2 30.08 -17.67 -22.26
N SER A 3 29.94 -16.96 -23.38
CA SER A 3 28.82 -16.06 -23.67
C SER A 3 27.45 -16.72 -23.46
N GLU A 4 27.31 -18.02 -23.75
CA GLU A 4 26.06 -18.78 -23.50
C GLU A 4 25.75 -18.92 -22.00
N GLU A 5 26.76 -19.17 -21.15
CA GLU A 5 26.56 -19.24 -19.69
C GLU A 5 26.12 -17.88 -19.14
N ARG A 6 26.66 -16.77 -19.68
CA ARG A 6 26.24 -15.41 -19.31
C ARG A 6 24.79 -15.14 -19.72
N LEU A 7 24.39 -15.52 -20.93
CA LEU A 7 23.03 -15.32 -21.42
C LEU A 7 22.02 -16.18 -20.63
N TYR A 8 22.37 -17.42 -20.33
CA TYR A 8 21.53 -18.31 -19.52
C TYR A 8 21.35 -17.79 -18.10
N ASN A 9 22.43 -17.34 -17.45
CA ASN A 9 22.35 -16.75 -16.11
C ASN A 9 21.53 -15.46 -16.11
N LEU A 10 21.67 -14.61 -17.14
CA LEU A 10 20.88 -13.40 -17.29
C LEU A 10 19.38 -13.70 -17.45
N ALA A 11 19.02 -14.69 -18.27
CA ALA A 11 17.63 -15.10 -18.45
C ALA A 11 17.02 -15.59 -17.13
N LYS A 12 17.76 -16.42 -16.39
CA LYS A 12 17.36 -16.93 -15.08
C LYS A 12 17.19 -15.81 -14.04
N GLU A 13 18.04 -14.79 -14.07
CA GLU A 13 17.93 -13.61 -13.21
C GLU A 13 16.69 -12.77 -13.55
N ILE A 14 16.38 -12.59 -14.84
CA ILE A 14 15.17 -11.88 -15.27
C ILE A 14 13.92 -12.62 -14.79
N ASP A 15 13.84 -13.93 -14.99
CA ASP A 15 12.70 -14.73 -14.55
C ASP A 15 12.51 -14.65 -13.02
N ALA A 16 13.60 -14.71 -12.27
CA ALA A 16 13.55 -14.58 -10.81
C ALA A 16 13.00 -13.20 -10.37
N ARG A 17 13.42 -12.12 -11.05
CA ARG A 17 12.92 -10.75 -10.77
C ARG A 17 11.44 -10.59 -11.12
N VAL A 18 11.00 -11.16 -12.25
CA VAL A 18 9.59 -11.13 -12.65
C VAL A 18 8.73 -11.85 -11.61
N VAL A 19 9.16 -13.02 -11.13
CA VAL A 19 8.44 -13.77 -10.08
C VAL A 19 8.42 -13.00 -8.76
N ALA A 20 9.52 -12.35 -8.37
CA ALA A 20 9.59 -11.55 -7.15
C ALA A 20 8.61 -10.36 -7.19
N VAL A 21 8.58 -9.61 -8.30
CA VAL A 21 7.66 -8.48 -8.50
C VAL A 21 6.20 -8.94 -8.48
N ALA A 22 5.88 -10.05 -9.16
CA ALA A 22 4.51 -10.60 -9.16
C ALA A 22 4.04 -10.98 -7.75
N ARG A 23 4.91 -11.58 -6.93
CA ARG A 23 4.59 -11.90 -5.53
C ARG A 23 4.41 -10.64 -4.69
N ALA A 24 5.27 -9.64 -4.86
CA ALA A 24 5.15 -8.37 -4.16
C ALA A 24 3.85 -7.63 -4.54
N GLU A 25 3.41 -7.73 -5.79
CA GLU A 25 2.13 -7.17 -6.20
C GLU A 25 0.95 -7.83 -5.49
N VAL A 26 0.89 -9.16 -5.46
CA VAL A 26 -0.18 -9.89 -4.75
C VAL A 26 -0.16 -9.57 -3.26
N ALA A 27 1.01 -9.60 -2.63
CA ALA A 27 1.18 -9.27 -1.22
C ALA A 27 0.74 -7.83 -0.93
N SER A 28 1.13 -6.86 -1.77
CA SER A 28 0.80 -5.46 -1.58
C SER A 28 -0.70 -5.21 -1.56
N ARG A 29 -1.47 -5.91 -2.41
CA ARG A 29 -2.95 -5.80 -2.49
C ARG A 29 -3.65 -6.43 -1.30
N SER A 30 -3.09 -7.51 -0.74
CA SER A 30 -3.72 -8.32 0.32
C SER A 30 -3.67 -7.72 1.72
N MET A 31 -2.94 -6.62 1.91
CA MET A 31 -2.71 -6.02 3.23
C MET A 31 -3.48 -4.68 3.35
N PRO A 32 -4.65 -4.66 4.00
CA PRO A 32 -5.37 -3.42 4.25
C PRO A 32 -4.57 -2.49 5.17
N LEU A 33 -4.85 -1.18 5.06
CA LEU A 33 -4.31 -0.14 5.91
C LEU A 33 -5.47 0.52 6.67
N VAL A 34 -5.33 0.58 7.99
CA VAL A 34 -6.28 1.23 8.89
C VAL A 34 -5.64 2.48 9.45
N LEU A 35 -6.30 3.63 9.34
CA LEU A 35 -5.85 4.90 9.92
C LEU A 35 -6.96 5.57 10.73
N ASP A 36 -6.56 6.29 11.78
CA ASP A 36 -7.48 7.11 12.56
C ASP A 36 -7.93 8.35 11.77
N ILE A 37 -9.21 8.70 11.89
CA ILE A 37 -9.81 9.91 11.31
C ILE A 37 -9.35 11.18 12.06
N GLY A 38 -8.81 10.99 13.27
CA GLY A 38 -8.48 12.07 14.19
C GLY A 38 -9.67 12.48 15.06
N ALA A 39 -9.39 13.26 16.11
CA ALA A 39 -10.38 13.74 17.07
C ALA A 39 -11.27 12.63 17.71
N GLY A 40 -10.77 11.39 17.75
CA GLY A 40 -11.53 10.24 18.26
C GLY A 40 -12.75 9.87 17.42
N LEU A 41 -12.83 10.33 16.17
CA LEU A 41 -14.01 10.15 15.30
C LEU A 41 -14.15 8.72 14.77
N GLY A 42 -13.10 7.91 14.84
CA GLY A 42 -13.06 6.53 14.37
C GLY A 42 -11.94 6.31 13.36
N THR A 43 -12.13 5.35 12.44
CA THR A 43 -11.08 4.83 11.55
C THR A 43 -11.53 4.72 10.10
N VAL A 44 -10.59 4.87 9.17
CA VAL A 44 -10.75 4.56 7.75
C VAL A 44 -9.90 3.34 7.41
N THR A 45 -10.48 2.40 6.68
CA THR A 45 -9.79 1.24 6.13
C THR A 45 -9.72 1.35 4.62
N VAL A 46 -8.50 1.28 4.08
CA VAL A 46 -8.26 1.14 2.64
C VAL A 46 -7.61 -0.21 2.35
N ASP A 47 -7.84 -0.75 1.16
CA ASP A 47 -7.14 -1.95 0.70
C ASP A 47 -5.69 -1.63 0.33
N GLY A 48 -4.94 -2.67 -0.03
CA GLY A 48 -3.54 -2.53 -0.45
C GLY A 48 -3.32 -1.80 -1.78
N ALA A 49 -4.38 -1.52 -2.54
CA ALA A 49 -4.35 -0.68 -3.74
C ALA A 49 -4.73 0.78 -3.43
N GLY A 50 -5.12 1.09 -2.19
CA GLY A 50 -5.60 2.42 -1.80
C GLY A 50 -7.08 2.63 -2.11
N SER A 51 -7.86 1.59 -2.36
CA SER A 51 -9.32 1.72 -2.51
C SER A 51 -9.98 1.72 -1.13
N LEU A 52 -10.97 2.58 -0.93
CA LEU A 52 -11.75 2.62 0.31
C LEU A 52 -12.52 1.30 0.53
N VAL A 53 -12.37 0.71 1.73
CA VAL A 53 -13.07 -0.50 2.15
C VAL A 53 -14.15 -0.17 3.18
N SER A 54 -13.79 0.53 4.25
CA SER A 54 -14.72 0.92 5.31
C SER A 54 -14.38 2.28 5.92
N VAL A 55 -15.39 2.92 6.48
CA VAL A 55 -15.26 4.07 7.37
C VAL A 55 -16.09 3.76 8.61
N ASP A 56 -15.40 3.60 9.74
CA ASP A 56 -16.02 3.24 11.01
C ASP A 56 -16.02 4.49 11.89
N LEU A 57 -17.21 4.99 12.22
CA LEU A 57 -17.38 6.23 12.97
C LEU A 57 -17.88 5.97 14.39
N VAL A 58 -17.27 6.65 15.36
CA VAL A 58 -17.71 6.63 16.77
C VAL A 58 -18.89 7.59 16.94
N ARG A 59 -20.06 7.03 17.24
CA ARG A 59 -21.34 7.77 17.28
C ARG A 59 -21.30 8.97 18.22
N GLU A 60 -20.71 8.79 19.40
CA GLU A 60 -20.62 9.78 20.46
C GLU A 60 -19.74 10.95 20.04
N ALA A 61 -18.63 10.67 19.34
CA ALA A 61 -17.71 11.67 18.83
C ALA A 61 -18.32 12.44 17.65
N VAL A 62 -19.09 11.76 16.79
CA VAL A 62 -19.79 12.39 15.66
C VAL A 62 -20.88 13.35 16.13
N ALA A 63 -21.59 13.02 17.22
CA ALA A 63 -22.67 13.86 17.75
C ALA A 63 -22.21 15.28 18.14
N GLY A 64 -20.92 15.45 18.48
CA GLY A 64 -20.32 16.74 18.80
C GLY A 64 -19.81 17.54 17.61
N GLN A 65 -19.90 17.01 16.38
CA GLN A 65 -19.33 17.64 15.19
C GLN A 65 -20.39 18.28 14.28
N THR A 66 -19.99 19.37 13.62
CA THR A 66 -20.75 19.89 12.48
C THR A 66 -20.50 19.02 11.24
N GLY A 67 -21.45 18.97 10.31
CA GLY A 67 -21.29 18.21 9.07
C GLY A 67 -20.05 18.64 8.26
N ALA A 68 -19.73 19.94 8.25
CA ALA A 68 -18.53 20.46 7.59
C ALA A 68 -17.23 19.98 8.27
N SER A 69 -17.18 20.02 9.60
CA SER A 69 -16.03 19.53 10.37
C SER A 69 -15.83 18.03 10.15
N LEU A 70 -16.89 17.23 10.28
CA LEU A 70 -16.82 15.79 10.06
C LEU A 70 -16.33 15.44 8.65
N SER A 71 -16.92 16.07 7.64
CA SER A 71 -16.54 15.84 6.24
C SER A 71 -15.07 16.20 5.99
N GLY A 72 -14.59 17.29 6.61
CA GLY A 72 -13.19 17.69 6.54
C GLY A 72 -12.23 16.67 7.13
N HIS A 73 -12.54 16.16 8.33
CA HIS A 73 -11.72 15.13 8.99
C HIS A 73 -11.70 13.83 8.19
N VAL A 74 -12.88 13.34 7.78
CA VAL A 74 -12.99 12.10 7.01
C VAL A 74 -12.25 12.20 5.68
N LEU A 75 -12.42 13.31 4.94
CA LEU A 75 -11.72 13.50 3.66
C LEU A 75 -10.20 13.57 3.85
N HIS A 76 -9.73 14.24 4.91
CA HIS A 76 -8.31 14.31 5.21
C HIS A 76 -7.73 12.93 5.54
N ALA A 77 -8.43 12.17 6.39
CA ALA A 77 -8.03 10.81 6.76
C ALA A 77 -8.00 9.86 5.56
N LEU A 78 -9.01 9.94 4.69
CA LEU A 78 -9.07 9.16 3.45
C LEU A 78 -7.85 9.44 2.57
N LYS A 79 -7.57 10.72 2.28
CA LYS A 79 -6.41 11.10 1.44
C LYS A 79 -5.09 10.60 2.02
N ASN A 80 -4.95 10.65 3.34
CA ASN A 80 -3.75 10.15 4.01
C ASN A 80 -3.65 8.62 3.89
N ALA A 81 -4.77 7.90 4.05
CA ALA A 81 -4.81 6.44 3.91
C ALA A 81 -4.46 5.99 2.50
N GLU A 82 -5.08 6.60 1.49
CA GLU A 82 -4.81 6.34 0.07
C GLU A 82 -3.34 6.60 -0.28
N SER A 83 -2.80 7.75 0.16
CA SER A 83 -1.40 8.13 -0.08
C SER A 83 -0.42 7.18 0.60
N ALA A 84 -0.69 6.79 1.84
CA ALA A 84 0.14 5.85 2.60
C ALA A 84 0.11 4.44 1.97
N ALA A 85 -1.06 3.96 1.56
CA ALA A 85 -1.20 2.67 0.87
C ALA A 85 -0.44 2.66 -0.47
N SER A 86 -0.59 3.72 -1.27
CA SER A 86 0.12 3.88 -2.54
C SER A 86 1.64 3.93 -2.36
N THR A 87 2.11 4.69 -1.36
CA THR A 87 3.53 4.79 -1.02
C THR A 87 4.08 3.44 -0.58
N ARG A 88 3.38 2.71 0.29
CA ARG A 88 3.80 1.38 0.74
C ARG A 88 3.88 0.40 -0.43
N ARG A 89 2.86 0.39 -1.30
CA ARG A 89 2.86 -0.44 -2.52
C ARG A 89 4.06 -0.13 -3.40
N LYS A 90 4.35 1.16 -3.64
CA LYS A 90 5.50 1.59 -4.43
C LYS A 90 6.82 1.08 -3.83
N VAL A 91 7.02 1.25 -2.53
CA VAL A 91 8.22 0.77 -1.83
C VAL A 91 8.37 -0.75 -1.96
N MET A 92 7.31 -1.52 -1.74
CA MET A 92 7.35 -2.99 -1.87
C MET A 92 7.71 -3.45 -3.28
N LEU A 93 7.18 -2.79 -4.32
CA LEU A 93 7.48 -3.11 -5.71
C LEU A 93 8.91 -2.69 -6.09
N ASP A 94 9.35 -1.52 -5.64
CA ASP A 94 10.72 -1.04 -5.86
C ASP A 94 11.75 -1.96 -5.19
N ASP A 95 11.48 -2.43 -3.98
CA ASP A 95 12.36 -3.34 -3.25
C ASP A 95 12.42 -4.72 -3.92
N ALA A 96 11.26 -5.27 -4.33
CA ALA A 96 11.21 -6.53 -5.09
C ALA A 96 11.93 -6.42 -6.44
N ALA A 97 11.90 -5.25 -7.08
CA ALA A 97 12.63 -5.00 -8.34
C ALA A 97 14.15 -4.88 -8.13
N ARG A 98 14.60 -4.54 -6.91
CA ARG A 98 16.00 -4.30 -6.51
C ARG A 98 16.67 -5.48 -5.81
N GLU A 99 15.94 -6.51 -5.34
CA GLU A 99 16.52 -7.69 -4.68
C GLU A 99 17.46 -8.49 -5.62
N ARG A 100 18.72 -7.99 -5.72
CA ARG A 100 20.01 -8.58 -6.14
C ARG A 100 20.90 -7.65 -6.98
N GLY A 101 21.09 -6.40 -6.54
CA GLY A 101 22.31 -5.65 -6.85
C GLY A 101 23.48 -5.94 -5.91
N THR A 102 23.23 -6.62 -4.78
CA THR A 102 24.19 -6.80 -3.69
C THR A 102 24.12 -8.21 -3.12
N ARG A 103 24.85 -9.15 -3.73
CA ARG A 103 25.40 -10.35 -3.08
C ARG A 103 26.43 -11.00 -3.98
#